data_AF-A0A8T5YI21-F1
#
_entry.id   AF-A0A8T5YI21-F1
#
_cell.length_a   1.000
_cell.length_b   1.000
_cell.length_c   1.000
_cell.angle_alpha   90.00
_cell.angle_beta   90.00
_cell.angle_gamma   90.00
#
_symmetry.space_group_name_H-M   'P 1'
#
loop_
_entity.id
_entity.type
_entity.pdbx_description
1 polymer ?
#
loop_
_entity_poly.entity_id
_entity_poly.type
_entity_poly.pdbx_seq_one_letter_code
_entity_poly.pdbx_strand_id
1 'polypeptide(L)'
;MHRLDEVVDTLLVLQKKHRIRFDVWQVVKRDHAIISFFDQGMNPAVPRVAYWTPFRYPLLLNLASLFDNELAEKAWCARLEAHDGRSSSLFSEVCSELLARVHTLGDRRYIELITDALSWAMTHFDELGYNCKTGKQKLQIMPNMVGFQFVLRGICSRLGAPNRKADIVVDQQSQFNTTQRELREFYYQIREMPWVHGPGLPVMDVTNMPAEPLVFQSGTKSAGLELVDIYLWIFKRFMEGKELTRPPYPPGLHQSQYRQDGQCLPSVGG
;
A
#
# COMPACT_ATOMS: atom_id res chain seq x y z
N MET A 1 -26.92 22.59 -6.11
CA MET A 1 -25.55 22.05 -6.02
C MET A 1 -24.88 22.77 -4.86
N HIS A 2 -24.71 22.11 -3.72
CA HIS A 2 -24.07 22.70 -2.55
C HIS A 2 -22.56 22.61 -2.69
N ARG A 3 -21.84 23.67 -2.29
CA ARG A 3 -20.38 23.67 -2.29
C ARG A 3 -19.85 23.26 -0.90
N LEU A 4 -18.66 22.65 -0.85
CA LEU A 4 -18.06 22.19 0.41
C LEU A 4 -17.76 23.33 1.40
N ASP A 5 -17.48 24.53 0.90
CA ASP A 5 -17.29 25.74 1.72
C ASP A 5 -18.55 26.17 2.47
N GLU A 6 -19.75 25.82 1.99
CA GLU A 6 -21.01 26.09 2.68
C GLU A 6 -21.21 25.24 3.94
N VAL A 7 -20.52 24.10 4.05
CA VAL A 7 -20.71 23.14 5.14
C VAL A 7 -19.48 22.99 6.04
N VAL A 8 -18.37 23.68 5.74
CA VAL A 8 -17.08 23.50 6.42
C VAL A 8 -17.15 23.80 7.91
N ASP A 9 -17.82 24.89 8.31
CA ASP A 9 -17.92 25.26 9.73
C ASP A 9 -18.75 24.24 10.51
N THR A 10 -19.81 23.71 9.90
CA THR A 10 -20.61 22.61 10.47
C THR A 10 -19.75 21.36 10.65
N LEU A 11 -18.92 21.00 9.65
CA LEU A 11 -18.00 19.87 9.75
C LEU A 11 -16.97 20.06 10.86
N LEU A 12 -16.43 21.28 11.04
CA LEU A 12 -15.49 21.60 12.13
C LEU A 12 -16.15 21.48 13.52
N VAL A 13 -17.40 21.94 13.65
CA VAL A 13 -18.16 21.77 14.89
C VAL A 13 -18.38 20.28 15.19
N LEU A 14 -18.81 19.50 14.20
CA LEU A 14 -19.01 18.06 14.35
C LEU A 14 -17.71 17.33 14.71
N GLN A 15 -16.61 17.67 14.03
CA GLN A 15 -15.30 17.08 14.28
C GLN A 15 -14.83 17.33 15.71
N LYS A 16 -14.96 18.56 16.23
CA LYS A 16 -14.63 18.89 17.62
C LYS A 16 -15.56 18.20 18.61
N LYS A 17 -16.88 18.26 18.38
CA LYS A 17 -17.90 17.71 19.28
C LYS A 17 -17.76 16.19 19.44
N HIS A 18 -17.51 15.47 18.35
CA HIS A 18 -17.43 14.01 18.32
C HIS A 18 -15.99 13.49 18.33
N ARG A 19 -14.99 14.37 18.43
CA ARG A 19 -13.56 14.03 18.40
C ARG A 19 -13.20 13.13 17.21
N ILE A 20 -13.74 13.47 16.04
CA ILE A 20 -13.57 12.66 14.82
C ILE A 20 -12.12 12.73 14.37
N ARG A 21 -11.52 11.56 14.10
CA ARG A 21 -10.13 11.43 13.64
C ARG A 21 -10.06 10.58 12.39
N PHE A 22 -9.29 11.04 11.41
CA PHE A 22 -9.08 10.36 10.14
C PHE A 22 -7.65 9.85 10.06
N ASP A 23 -7.51 8.57 9.69
CA ASP A 23 -6.25 8.05 9.16
C ASP A 23 -6.48 7.82 7.67
N VAL A 24 -5.56 8.28 6.84
CA VAL A 24 -5.64 8.13 5.39
C VAL A 24 -4.45 7.31 4.94
N TRP A 25 -4.74 6.25 4.20
CA TRP A 25 -3.75 5.34 3.63
C TRP A 25 -3.79 5.45 2.12
N GLN A 26 -2.61 5.52 1.49
CA GLN A 26 -2.46 5.61 0.05
C GLN A 26 -1.64 4.44 -0.46
N VAL A 27 -2.10 3.84 -1.56
CA VAL A 27 -1.31 2.90 -2.36
C VAL A 27 -0.99 3.56 -3.69
N VAL A 28 0.28 3.86 -3.92
CA VAL A 28 0.76 4.35 -5.21
C VAL A 28 0.79 3.18 -6.18
N LYS A 29 -0.03 3.23 -7.24
CA LYS A 29 -0.22 2.09 -8.15
C LYS A 29 1.07 1.66 -8.85
N ARG A 30 1.90 2.63 -9.27
CA ARG A 30 3.20 2.37 -9.89
C ARG A 30 4.10 1.57 -8.95
N ASP A 31 4.27 2.07 -7.72
CA ASP A 31 5.11 1.42 -6.72
C ASP A 31 4.57 0.04 -6.39
N HIS A 32 3.24 -0.11 -6.27
CA HIS A 32 2.61 -1.41 -6.04
C HIS A 32 2.88 -2.42 -7.16
N ALA A 33 2.88 -1.98 -8.42
CA ALA A 33 3.25 -2.82 -9.55
C ALA A 33 4.71 -3.29 -9.45
N ILE A 34 5.64 -2.38 -9.14
CA ILE A 34 7.06 -2.69 -8.98
C ILE A 34 7.31 -3.61 -7.78
N ILE A 35 6.66 -3.34 -6.63
CA ILE A 35 6.71 -4.19 -5.43
C ILE A 35 6.13 -5.58 -5.71
N SER A 36 5.08 -5.67 -6.53
CA SER A 36 4.50 -6.96 -6.94
C SER A 36 5.38 -7.71 -7.93
N PHE A 37 6.17 -6.99 -8.73
CA PHE A 37 7.20 -7.57 -9.61
C PHE A 37 8.40 -8.09 -8.81
N PHE A 38 8.76 -7.40 -7.73
CA PHE A 38 9.82 -7.84 -6.82
C PHE A 38 9.46 -9.18 -6.19
N ASP A 39 10.27 -10.20 -6.50
CA ASP A 39 10.09 -11.57 -6.02
C ASP A 39 10.07 -11.66 -4.48
N GLN A 40 9.28 -12.60 -3.95
CA GLN A 40 9.08 -12.79 -2.51
C GLN A 40 10.04 -13.81 -1.89
N GLY A 41 11.18 -14.07 -2.54
CA GLY A 41 12.19 -15.00 -2.05
C GLY A 41 12.13 -16.39 -2.68
N MET A 42 11.55 -16.51 -3.88
CA MET A 42 11.56 -17.73 -4.67
C MET A 42 12.81 -17.86 -5.54
N ASN A 43 13.44 -16.74 -5.88
CA ASN A 43 14.59 -16.68 -6.77
C ASN A 43 15.89 -17.09 -6.06
N PRO A 44 16.47 -18.27 -6.39
CA PRO A 44 17.69 -18.77 -5.75
C PRO A 44 18.95 -18.00 -6.13
N ALA A 45 18.91 -17.20 -7.22
CA ALA A 45 20.03 -16.36 -7.62
C ALA A 45 20.25 -15.17 -6.66
N VAL A 46 19.24 -14.83 -5.86
CA VAL A 46 19.32 -13.78 -4.85
C VAL A 46 19.54 -14.41 -3.46
N PRO A 47 20.59 -14.02 -2.73
CA PRO A 47 20.83 -14.55 -1.39
C PRO A 47 19.64 -14.32 -0.46
N ARG A 48 19.29 -15.32 0.34
CA ARG A 48 18.17 -15.26 1.30
C ARG A 48 18.22 -14.00 2.19
N VAL A 49 19.41 -13.60 2.62
CA VAL A 49 19.60 -12.40 3.44
C VAL A 49 19.15 -11.11 2.74
N ALA A 50 19.20 -11.05 1.41
CA ALA A 50 18.74 -9.90 0.64
C ALA A 50 17.22 -9.78 0.61
N TYR A 51 16.46 -10.86 0.82
CA TYR A 51 14.98 -10.83 0.89
C TYR A 51 14.44 -10.70 2.31
N TRP A 52 15.07 -11.40 3.26
CA TRP A 52 14.52 -11.63 4.60
C TRP A 52 15.14 -10.75 5.69
N THR A 53 15.81 -9.67 5.30
CA THR A 53 16.37 -8.63 6.19
C THR A 53 16.15 -7.24 5.56
N PRO A 54 16.48 -6.14 6.27
CA PRO A 54 16.38 -4.79 5.70
C PRO A 54 17.16 -4.56 4.40
N PHE A 55 18.08 -5.45 4.01
CA PHE A 55 18.74 -5.37 2.69
C PHE A 55 17.78 -5.46 1.50
N ARG A 56 16.55 -5.94 1.72
CA ARG A 56 15.50 -5.93 0.69
C ARG A 56 15.13 -4.54 0.22
N TYR A 57 15.23 -3.53 1.09
CA TYR A 57 14.83 -2.16 0.77
C TYR A 57 15.76 -1.51 -0.25
N PRO A 58 17.09 -1.45 -0.04
CA PRO A 58 17.98 -0.91 -1.07
C PRO A 58 17.97 -1.76 -2.35
N LEU A 59 17.79 -3.09 -2.27
CA LEU A 59 17.63 -3.93 -3.46
C LEU A 59 16.39 -3.53 -4.27
N LEU A 60 15.24 -3.41 -3.60
CA LEU A 60 13.99 -2.95 -4.22
C LEU A 60 14.10 -1.53 -4.78
N LEU A 61 14.77 -0.62 -4.08
CA LEU A 61 14.96 0.77 -4.55
C LEU A 61 15.83 0.83 -5.81
N ASN A 62 16.93 0.05 -5.86
CA ASN A 62 17.75 -0.05 -7.05
C ASN A 62 16.95 -0.65 -8.21
N LEU A 63 16.19 -1.74 -7.99
CA LEU A 63 15.31 -2.29 -9.01
C LEU A 63 14.28 -1.26 -9.48
N ALA A 64 13.61 -0.57 -8.56
CA ALA A 64 12.60 0.43 -8.87
C ALA A 64 13.14 1.61 -9.68
N SER A 65 14.42 1.97 -9.50
CA SER A 65 15.07 3.04 -10.27
C SER A 65 15.21 2.74 -11.76
N LEU A 66 15.16 1.46 -12.16
CA LEU A 66 15.22 1.02 -13.55
C LEU A 66 13.86 1.11 -14.26
N PHE A 67 12.76 1.21 -13.50
CA PHE A 67 11.39 1.25 -14.03
C PHE A 67 10.99 2.68 -14.42
N ASP A 68 10.46 2.82 -15.63
CA ASP A 68 9.57 3.94 -15.99
C ASP A 68 8.09 3.54 -15.77
N ASN A 69 7.17 4.44 -16.13
CA ASN A 69 5.73 4.20 -15.97
C ASN A 69 5.21 3.10 -16.89
N GLU A 70 5.68 3.05 -18.14
CA GLU A 70 5.22 2.08 -19.14
C GLU A 70 5.64 0.67 -18.74
N LEU A 71 6.89 0.52 -18.27
CA LEU A 71 7.44 -0.76 -17.85
C LEU A 71 6.73 -1.29 -16.59
N ALA A 72 6.39 -0.39 -15.66
CA ALA A 72 5.63 -0.76 -14.46
C ALA A 72 4.21 -1.20 -14.81
N GLU A 73 3.56 -0.54 -15.77
CA GLU A 73 2.25 -0.95 -16.28
C GLU A 73 2.34 -2.31 -16.97
N LYS A 74 3.36 -2.55 -17.80
CA LYS A 74 3.59 -3.85 -18.45
C LYS A 74 3.81 -4.98 -17.43
N ALA A 75 4.62 -4.74 -16.40
CA ALA A 75 4.83 -5.70 -15.31
C ALA A 75 3.52 -6.04 -14.60
N TRP A 76 2.68 -5.03 -14.35
CA TRP A 76 1.35 -5.22 -13.77
C TRP A 76 0.40 -6.00 -14.68
N CYS A 77 0.38 -5.70 -15.97
CA CYS A 77 -0.38 -6.46 -16.97
C CYS A 77 0.05 -7.93 -16.99
N ALA A 78 1.36 -8.20 -16.96
CA ALA A 78 1.89 -9.56 -16.85
C ALA A 78 1.37 -10.25 -15.58
N ARG A 79 1.39 -9.57 -14.42
CA ARG A 79 0.90 -10.11 -13.13
C ARG A 79 -0.59 -10.49 -13.20
N LEU A 80 -1.40 -9.73 -13.93
CA LEU A 80 -2.84 -9.96 -14.08
C LEU A 80 -3.23 -10.88 -15.25
N GLU A 81 -2.30 -11.24 -16.11
CA GLU A 81 -2.56 -12.14 -17.24
C GLU A 81 -2.66 -13.58 -16.75
N ALA A 82 -3.83 -14.22 -16.93
CA ALA A 82 -4.08 -15.56 -16.39
C ALA A 82 -3.38 -16.65 -17.21
N HIS A 83 -3.17 -16.43 -18.51
CA HIS A 83 -2.53 -17.39 -19.39
C HIS A 83 -1.01 -17.30 -19.29
N ASP A 84 -0.37 -18.41 -18.94
CA ASP A 84 1.09 -18.47 -18.69
C ASP A 84 1.94 -17.96 -19.84
N GLY A 85 1.76 -18.50 -21.05
CA GLY A 85 2.57 -18.06 -22.19
C GLY A 85 2.51 -16.55 -22.46
N ARG A 86 1.34 -15.92 -22.30
CA ARG A 86 1.19 -14.47 -22.50
C ARG A 86 1.82 -13.68 -21.36
N SER A 87 1.62 -14.14 -20.12
CA SER A 87 2.22 -13.51 -18.94
C SER A 87 3.74 -13.59 -18.98
N SER A 88 4.27 -14.78 -19.28
CA SER A 88 5.71 -15.05 -19.44
C SER A 88 6.33 -14.19 -20.55
N SER A 89 5.65 -14.01 -21.69
CA SER A 89 6.11 -13.10 -22.75
C SER A 89 6.24 -11.66 -22.25
N LEU A 90 5.18 -11.12 -21.65
CA LEU A 90 5.19 -9.75 -21.11
C LEU A 90 6.23 -9.57 -20.00
N PHE A 91 6.35 -10.57 -19.11
CA PHE A 91 7.32 -10.58 -18.03
C PHE A 91 8.76 -10.61 -18.55
N SER A 92 9.03 -11.41 -19.59
CA SER A 92 10.34 -11.51 -20.22
C SER A 92 10.74 -10.23 -20.95
N GLU A 93 9.78 -9.54 -21.59
CA GLU A 93 10.01 -8.20 -22.13
C GLU A 93 10.41 -7.21 -21.03
N VAL A 94 9.70 -7.24 -19.90
CA VAL A 94 10.04 -6.38 -18.74
C VAL A 94 11.46 -6.67 -18.26
N CYS A 95 11.80 -7.94 -18.04
CA CYS A 95 13.12 -8.33 -17.58
C CYS A 95 14.22 -7.93 -18.58
N SER A 96 13.99 -8.11 -19.88
CA SER A 96 14.95 -7.74 -20.93
C SER A 96 15.25 -6.24 -20.92
N GLU A 97 14.22 -5.42 -20.77
CA GLU A 97 14.37 -3.97 -20.68
C GLU A 97 15.10 -3.54 -19.39
N LEU A 98 14.78 -4.16 -18.26
CA LEU A 98 15.48 -3.92 -17.00
C LEU A 98 16.96 -4.33 -17.07
N LEU A 99 17.25 -5.47 -17.71
CA LEU A 99 18.62 -5.94 -17.96
C LEU A 99 19.40 -4.96 -18.86
N ALA A 100 18.74 -4.38 -19.86
CA ALA A 100 19.37 -3.36 -20.70
C ALA A 100 19.72 -2.09 -19.90
N ARG A 101 18.99 -1.79 -18.82
CA ARG A 101 19.19 -0.59 -17.98
C ARG A 101 20.06 -0.82 -16.75
N VAL A 102 20.31 -2.07 -16.35
CA VAL A 102 20.98 -2.40 -15.07
C VAL A 102 22.35 -1.73 -14.92
N HIS A 103 23.08 -1.52 -16.01
CA HIS A 103 24.39 -0.86 -16.03
C HIS A 103 24.35 0.62 -15.59
N THR A 104 23.17 1.23 -15.53
CA THR A 104 22.98 2.60 -15.03
C THR A 104 23.04 2.70 -13.51
N LEU A 105 22.98 1.55 -12.80
CA LEU A 105 23.18 1.51 -11.35
C LEU A 105 24.63 1.82 -11.00
N GLY A 106 24.86 2.54 -9.91
CA GLY A 106 26.21 2.93 -9.49
C GLY A 106 27.01 1.83 -8.78
N ASP A 107 26.34 0.79 -8.28
CA ASP A 107 26.95 -0.23 -7.42
C ASP A 107 27.07 -1.58 -8.15
N ARG A 108 28.31 -2.06 -8.29
CA ARG A 108 28.64 -3.31 -9.00
C ARG A 108 27.95 -4.54 -8.41
N ARG A 109 27.74 -4.58 -7.09
CA ARG A 109 27.08 -5.71 -6.43
C ARG A 109 25.59 -5.73 -6.72
N TYR A 110 24.94 -4.55 -6.76
CA TYR A 110 23.53 -4.48 -7.16
C TYR A 110 23.34 -4.78 -8.64
N ILE A 111 24.29 -4.38 -9.51
CA ILE A 111 24.28 -4.79 -10.92
C ILE A 111 24.26 -6.31 -11.03
N GLU A 112 25.25 -6.98 -10.41
CA GLU A 112 25.34 -8.45 -10.43
C GLU A 112 24.07 -9.12 -9.89
N LEU A 113 23.61 -8.72 -8.69
CA LEU A 113 22.41 -9.29 -8.07
C LEU A 113 21.17 -9.16 -8.94
N ILE A 114 20.91 -7.97 -9.49
CA ILE A 114 19.72 -7.72 -10.28
C ILE A 114 19.83 -8.42 -11.64
N THR A 115 21.02 -8.43 -12.26
CA THR A 115 21.27 -9.17 -13.50
C THR A 115 21.00 -10.66 -13.32
N ASP A 116 21.56 -11.27 -12.29
CA ASP A 116 21.39 -12.71 -12.02
C ASP A 116 19.92 -13.02 -11.70
N ALA A 117 19.28 -12.19 -10.89
CA ALA A 117 17.88 -12.36 -10.54
C ALA A 117 16.96 -12.32 -11.76
N LEU A 118 17.09 -11.29 -12.61
CA LEU A 118 16.27 -11.12 -13.80
C LEU A 118 16.53 -12.24 -14.81
N SER A 119 17.80 -12.61 -15.03
CA SER A 119 18.17 -13.68 -15.96
C SER A 119 17.59 -15.02 -15.53
N TRP A 120 17.68 -15.35 -14.23
CA TRP A 120 17.09 -16.57 -13.69
C TRP A 120 15.56 -16.56 -13.80
N ALA A 121 14.91 -15.43 -13.45
CA ALA A 121 13.47 -15.31 -13.45
C ALA A 121 12.85 -15.46 -14.86
N MET A 122 13.55 -14.99 -15.90
CA MET A 122 13.11 -15.16 -17.30
C MET A 122 13.07 -16.62 -17.72
N THR A 123 14.05 -17.42 -17.31
CA THR A 123 14.15 -18.83 -17.74
C THR A 123 13.35 -19.78 -16.84
N HIS A 124 12.97 -19.36 -15.63
CA HIS A 124 12.25 -20.17 -14.64
C HIS A 124 10.92 -19.52 -14.24
N PHE A 125 10.22 -18.91 -15.19
CA PHE A 125 8.95 -18.20 -14.96
C PHE A 125 7.92 -19.06 -14.22
N ASP A 126 7.80 -20.34 -14.59
CA ASP A 126 6.82 -21.26 -14.01
C ASP A 126 7.09 -21.54 -12.52
N GLU A 127 8.35 -21.44 -12.08
CA GLU A 127 8.75 -21.65 -10.68
C GLU A 127 8.42 -20.44 -9.80
N LEU A 128 8.24 -19.25 -10.38
CA LEU A 128 7.93 -18.03 -9.64
C LEU A 128 6.48 -18.00 -9.13
N GLY A 129 5.55 -18.67 -9.82
CA GLY A 129 4.12 -18.46 -9.60
C GLY A 129 3.70 -16.99 -9.83
N TYR A 130 4.35 -16.33 -10.80
CA TYR A 130 4.30 -14.88 -10.95
C TYR A 130 2.92 -14.33 -11.30
N ASN A 131 2.01 -15.04 -11.95
CA ASN A 131 0.74 -14.47 -12.44
C ASN A 131 -0.52 -15.01 -11.74
N CYS A 132 -1.54 -14.16 -11.66
CA CYS A 132 -2.82 -14.51 -11.06
C CYS A 132 -3.67 -15.36 -12.00
N LYS A 133 -3.97 -16.59 -11.58
CA LYS A 133 -4.77 -17.58 -12.33
C LYS A 133 -6.26 -17.38 -12.21
N THR A 134 -6.69 -16.89 -11.06
CA THR A 134 -8.13 -16.78 -10.72
C THR A 134 -8.55 -15.34 -10.46
N GLY A 135 -9.84 -15.05 -10.66
CA GLY A 135 -10.41 -13.76 -10.29
C GLY A 135 -10.20 -13.43 -8.80
N LYS A 136 -10.27 -14.45 -7.92
CA LYS A 136 -9.99 -14.29 -6.49
C LYS A 136 -8.56 -13.82 -6.22
N GLN A 137 -7.57 -14.47 -6.82
CA GLN A 137 -6.17 -14.05 -6.69
C GLN A 137 -5.94 -12.62 -7.21
N LYS A 138 -6.57 -12.27 -8.35
CA LYS A 138 -6.52 -10.88 -8.87
C LYS A 138 -7.06 -9.89 -7.83
N LEU A 139 -8.25 -10.14 -7.26
CA LEU A 139 -8.85 -9.27 -6.26
C LEU A 139 -7.98 -9.11 -5.00
N GLN A 140 -7.32 -10.17 -4.56
CA GLN A 140 -6.44 -10.15 -3.38
C GLN A 140 -5.22 -9.24 -3.55
N ILE A 141 -4.68 -9.14 -4.77
CA ILE A 141 -3.51 -8.29 -5.05
C ILE A 141 -3.88 -6.88 -5.51
N MET A 142 -5.17 -6.57 -5.71
CA MET A 142 -5.59 -5.24 -6.15
C MET A 142 -5.17 -4.15 -5.15
N PRO A 143 -4.80 -2.94 -5.62
CA PRO A 143 -4.44 -1.83 -4.74
C PRO A 143 -5.46 -1.52 -3.64
N ASN A 144 -6.76 -1.66 -3.94
CA ASN A 144 -7.83 -1.45 -2.95
C ASN A 144 -7.78 -2.48 -1.81
N MET A 145 -7.47 -3.74 -2.12
CA MET A 145 -7.34 -4.79 -1.11
C MET A 145 -6.09 -4.60 -0.26
N VAL A 146 -4.98 -4.22 -0.91
CA VAL A 146 -3.73 -3.87 -0.21
C VAL A 146 -3.94 -2.64 0.70
N GLY A 147 -4.62 -1.61 0.22
CA GLY A 147 -5.03 -0.46 1.04
C GLY A 147 -5.89 -0.86 2.23
N PHE A 148 -6.83 -1.78 2.03
CA PHE A 148 -7.68 -2.28 3.11
C PHE A 148 -6.91 -3.02 4.21
N GLN A 149 -5.83 -3.74 3.87
CA GLN A 149 -4.93 -4.33 4.87
C GLN A 149 -4.31 -3.27 5.79
N PHE A 150 -3.87 -2.13 5.23
CA PHE A 150 -3.34 -1.03 6.03
C PHE A 150 -4.41 -0.38 6.90
N VAL A 151 -5.64 -0.23 6.41
CA VAL A 151 -6.78 0.27 7.21
C VAL A 151 -7.03 -0.63 8.42
N LEU A 152 -7.09 -1.94 8.22
CA LEU A 152 -7.28 -2.91 9.32
C LEU A 152 -6.15 -2.83 10.35
N ARG A 153 -4.90 -2.72 9.90
CA ARG A 153 -3.74 -2.54 10.80
C ARG A 153 -3.79 -1.21 11.55
N GLY A 154 -4.22 -0.13 10.90
CA GLY A 154 -4.46 1.17 11.53
C GLY A 154 -5.52 1.10 12.63
N ILE A 155 -6.61 0.35 12.38
CA ILE A 155 -7.64 0.08 13.40
C ILE A 155 -7.02 -0.67 14.60
N CYS A 156 -6.26 -1.74 14.38
CA CYS A 156 -5.57 -2.46 15.46
C CYS A 156 -4.63 -1.55 16.27
N SER A 157 -3.85 -0.70 15.59
CA SER A 157 -2.97 0.27 16.23
C SER A 157 -3.74 1.28 17.08
N ARG A 158 -4.86 1.83 16.57
CA ARG A 158 -5.73 2.76 17.30
C ARG A 158 -6.40 2.13 18.52
N LEU A 159 -6.78 0.87 18.44
CA LEU A 159 -7.39 0.17 19.56
C LEU A 159 -6.38 -0.04 20.67
N GLY A 160 -5.16 -0.45 20.35
CA GLY A 160 -4.03 -0.50 21.30
C GLY A 160 -4.16 -1.50 22.44
N ALA A 161 -5.23 -2.31 22.47
CA ALA A 161 -5.40 -3.38 23.44
C ALA A 161 -6.29 -4.50 22.88
N PRO A 162 -5.99 -5.77 23.20
CA PRO A 162 -6.87 -6.89 22.86
C PRO A 162 -8.21 -6.72 23.61
N ASN A 163 -9.30 -7.18 22.99
CA ASN A 163 -10.68 -7.13 23.53
C ASN A 163 -11.39 -5.77 23.54
N ARG A 164 -10.78 -4.71 23.01
CA ARG A 164 -11.55 -3.49 22.72
C ARG A 164 -12.51 -3.74 21.57
N LYS A 165 -13.79 -3.43 21.81
CA LYS A 165 -14.85 -3.54 20.82
C LYS A 165 -14.80 -2.36 19.86
N ALA A 166 -15.03 -2.63 18.59
CA ALA A 166 -15.20 -1.59 17.59
C ALA A 166 -16.09 -2.09 16.45
N ASP A 167 -17.08 -1.30 16.08
CA ASP A 167 -17.87 -1.54 14.88
C ASP A 167 -17.11 -1.00 13.66
N ILE A 168 -16.84 -1.88 12.70
CA ILE A 168 -16.17 -1.51 11.44
C ILE A 168 -17.22 -1.48 10.33
N VAL A 169 -17.63 -0.27 9.97
CA VAL A 169 -18.54 -0.04 8.84
C VAL A 169 -17.72 0.21 7.57
N VAL A 170 -17.98 -0.56 6.53
CA VAL A 170 -17.33 -0.48 5.23
C VAL A 170 -18.37 -0.16 4.17
N ASP A 171 -17.99 0.70 3.22
CA ASP A 171 -18.87 1.01 2.09
C ASP A 171 -19.19 -0.24 1.25
N GLN A 172 -20.42 -0.27 0.74
CA GLN A 172 -20.92 -1.40 -0.03
C GLN A 172 -20.29 -1.42 -1.44
N GLN A 173 -19.46 -2.43 -1.68
CA GLN A 173 -18.71 -2.62 -2.93
C GLN A 173 -18.84 -4.08 -3.38
N SER A 174 -19.69 -4.32 -4.38
CA SER A 174 -20.03 -5.67 -4.88
C SER A 174 -18.81 -6.50 -5.30
N GLN A 175 -17.76 -5.85 -5.80
CA GLN A 175 -16.54 -6.52 -6.26
C GLN A 175 -15.60 -6.97 -5.12
N PHE A 176 -15.55 -6.26 -3.99
CA PHE A 176 -14.49 -6.44 -2.98
C PHE A 176 -14.98 -6.92 -1.61
N ASN A 177 -16.26 -6.69 -1.24
CA ASN A 177 -16.73 -6.96 0.12
C ASN A 177 -16.54 -8.41 0.57
N THR A 178 -16.69 -9.39 -0.33
CA THR A 178 -16.42 -10.80 0.01
C THR A 178 -14.95 -11.00 0.39
N THR A 179 -14.01 -10.52 -0.41
CA THR A 179 -12.57 -10.65 -0.13
C THR A 179 -12.14 -9.84 1.10
N GLN A 180 -12.76 -8.67 1.34
CA GLN A 180 -12.53 -7.86 2.54
C GLN A 180 -12.96 -8.62 3.81
N ARG A 181 -14.13 -9.29 3.76
CA ARG A 181 -14.60 -10.14 4.85
C ARG A 181 -13.64 -11.29 5.11
N GLU A 182 -13.27 -12.04 4.08
CA GLU A 182 -12.31 -13.16 4.19
C GLU A 182 -10.97 -12.72 4.80
N LEU A 183 -10.43 -11.58 4.35
CA LEU A 183 -9.18 -11.02 4.88
C LEU A 183 -9.30 -10.65 6.37
N ARG A 184 -10.40 -10.01 6.77
CA ARG A 184 -10.64 -9.68 8.18
C ARG A 184 -10.74 -10.94 9.03
N GLU A 185 -11.47 -11.97 8.57
CA GLU A 185 -11.57 -13.24 9.29
C GLU A 185 -10.20 -13.90 9.46
N PHE A 186 -9.39 -13.89 8.40
CA PHE A 186 -8.01 -14.38 8.46
C PHE A 186 -7.18 -13.62 9.50
N TYR A 187 -7.21 -12.29 9.50
CA TYR A 187 -6.50 -11.47 10.49
C TYR A 187 -6.98 -11.71 11.92
N TYR A 188 -8.28 -11.92 12.11
CA TYR A 188 -8.84 -12.27 13.40
C TYR A 188 -8.34 -13.64 13.89
N GLN A 189 -8.28 -14.64 13.00
CA GLN A 189 -7.80 -15.99 13.33
C GLN A 189 -6.32 -16.02 13.73
N ILE A 190 -5.49 -15.17 13.13
CA ILE A 190 -4.03 -15.14 13.40
C ILE A 190 -3.63 -14.12 14.47
N ARG A 191 -4.57 -13.40 15.10
CA ARG A 191 -4.25 -12.27 15.99
C ARG A 191 -3.40 -12.64 17.19
N GLU A 192 -3.40 -13.89 17.62
CA GLU A 192 -2.56 -14.37 18.74
C GLU A 192 -1.12 -14.70 18.31
N MET A 193 -0.82 -14.59 17.01
CA MET A 193 0.46 -14.95 16.41
C MET A 193 1.00 -13.78 15.55
N PRO A 194 1.77 -12.85 16.14
CA PRO A 194 2.42 -11.79 15.37
C PRO A 194 3.31 -12.39 14.28
N TRP A 195 3.14 -11.92 13.05
CA TRP A 195 3.86 -12.50 11.91
C TRP A 195 5.21 -11.80 11.74
N VAL A 196 6.27 -12.54 12.08
CA VAL A 196 7.65 -12.07 11.97
C VAL A 196 8.24 -12.54 10.65
N HIS A 197 8.54 -11.60 9.76
CA HIS A 197 9.10 -11.91 8.44
C HIS A 197 10.61 -12.16 8.47
N GLY A 198 11.34 -11.56 9.42
CA GLY A 198 12.78 -11.74 9.56
C GLY A 198 13.41 -10.68 10.46
N PRO A 199 14.71 -10.82 10.81
CA PRO A 199 15.39 -9.87 11.67
C PRO A 199 15.36 -8.46 11.08
N GLY A 200 14.91 -7.48 11.86
CA GLY A 200 14.85 -6.06 11.46
C GLY A 200 13.76 -5.70 10.46
N LEU A 201 12.94 -6.65 10.00
CA LEU A 201 11.78 -6.37 9.17
C LEU A 201 10.56 -6.00 10.03
N PRO A 202 9.62 -5.18 9.50
CA PRO A 202 8.37 -4.89 10.18
C PRO A 202 7.61 -6.16 10.54
N VAL A 203 7.08 -6.21 11.76
CA VAL A 203 6.19 -7.28 12.20
C VAL A 203 4.77 -6.94 11.74
N MET A 204 4.09 -7.92 11.16
CA MET A 204 2.65 -7.79 10.93
C MET A 204 1.94 -8.12 12.25
N ASP A 205 1.67 -7.07 13.02
CA ASP A 205 0.91 -7.16 14.26
C ASP A 205 -0.57 -6.79 14.03
N VAL A 206 -1.45 -7.78 14.26
CA VAL A 206 -2.91 -7.65 14.21
C VAL A 206 -3.56 -8.10 15.52
N THR A 207 -2.80 -8.10 16.63
CA THR A 207 -3.23 -8.58 17.95
C THR A 207 -4.52 -7.94 18.44
N ASN A 208 -4.72 -6.67 18.10
CA ASN A 208 -5.88 -5.88 18.52
C ASN A 208 -7.04 -5.93 17.51
N MET A 209 -7.12 -6.94 16.64
CA MET A 209 -8.24 -7.08 15.70
C MET A 209 -9.58 -7.27 16.45
N PRO A 210 -10.59 -6.41 16.23
CA PRO A 210 -11.92 -6.54 16.84
C PRO A 210 -12.58 -7.88 16.54
N ALA A 211 -13.42 -8.36 17.47
CA ALA A 211 -14.20 -9.58 17.30
C ALA A 211 -15.48 -9.36 16.50
N GLU A 212 -15.98 -8.13 16.47
CA GLU A 212 -17.14 -7.74 15.69
C GLU A 212 -16.86 -7.85 14.18
N PRO A 213 -17.76 -8.47 13.38
CA PRO A 213 -17.58 -8.62 11.95
C PRO A 213 -17.74 -7.27 11.21
N LEU A 214 -17.26 -7.22 9.98
CA LEU A 214 -17.47 -6.06 9.11
C LEU A 214 -18.96 -5.87 8.81
N VAL A 215 -19.44 -4.63 8.92
CA VAL A 215 -20.79 -4.22 8.52
C VAL A 215 -20.69 -3.50 7.18
N PHE A 216 -21.33 -4.04 6.14
CA PHE A 216 -21.38 -3.40 4.83
C PHE A 216 -22.63 -2.55 4.70
N GLN A 217 -22.47 -1.27 4.38
CA GLN A 217 -23.57 -0.32 4.30
C GLN A 217 -23.38 0.62 3.12
N SER A 218 -24.48 0.97 2.45
CA SER A 218 -24.48 2.02 1.41
C SER A 218 -24.12 3.37 2.04
N GLY A 219 -23.27 4.15 1.38
CA GLY A 219 -22.93 5.52 1.77
C GLY A 219 -24.14 6.36 2.15
N THR A 220 -25.21 6.31 1.34
CA THR A 220 -26.49 7.04 1.56
C THR A 220 -27.26 6.67 2.83
N LYS A 221 -26.85 5.60 3.52
CA LYS A 221 -27.46 5.16 4.78
C LYS A 221 -26.55 5.41 5.99
N SER A 222 -25.34 5.93 5.79
CA SER A 222 -24.35 6.11 6.85
C SER A 222 -23.70 7.49 6.76
N ALA A 223 -24.06 8.39 7.69
CA ALA A 223 -23.43 9.70 7.82
C ALA A 223 -21.91 9.60 8.04
N GLY A 224 -21.43 8.49 8.63
CA GLY A 224 -20.00 8.22 8.78
C GLY A 224 -19.30 7.96 7.44
N LEU A 225 -19.93 7.20 6.54
CA LEU A 225 -19.39 6.95 5.19
C LEU A 225 -19.44 8.21 4.33
N GLU A 226 -20.52 8.98 4.39
CA GLU A 226 -20.61 10.29 3.69
C GLU A 226 -19.50 11.24 4.15
N LEU A 227 -19.22 11.27 5.46
CA LEU A 227 -18.13 12.06 6.01
C LEU A 227 -16.77 11.56 5.50
N VAL A 228 -16.55 10.24 5.44
CA VAL A 228 -15.33 9.66 4.89
C VAL A 228 -15.13 10.05 3.43
N ASP A 229 -16.18 10.03 2.60
CA ASP A 229 -16.11 10.41 1.18
C ASP A 229 -15.67 11.87 0.99
N ILE A 230 -16.19 12.78 1.81
CA ILE A 230 -15.78 14.19 1.80
C ILE A 230 -14.27 14.29 2.08
N TYR A 231 -13.79 13.64 3.13
CA TYR A 231 -12.37 13.69 3.49
C TYR A 231 -11.49 13.02 2.44
N LEU A 232 -11.86 11.85 1.93
CA LEU A 232 -11.14 11.16 0.86
C LEU A 232 -11.03 12.05 -0.39
N TRP A 233 -12.09 12.77 -0.74
CA TRP A 233 -12.07 13.71 -1.86
C TRP A 233 -11.09 14.87 -1.62
N ILE A 234 -11.12 15.47 -0.42
CA ILE A 234 -10.21 16.57 -0.04
C ILE A 234 -8.75 16.10 -0.10
N PHE A 235 -8.46 14.96 0.55
CA PHE A 235 -7.11 14.39 0.57
C PHE A 235 -6.64 14.00 -0.83
N LYS A 236 -7.50 13.42 -1.66
CA LYS A 236 -7.17 13.11 -3.06
C LYS A 236 -6.73 14.38 -3.81
N ARG A 237 -7.50 15.47 -3.72
CA ARG A 237 -7.14 16.73 -4.37
C ARG A 237 -5.84 17.32 -3.84
N PHE A 238 -5.66 17.31 -2.52
CA PHE A 238 -4.43 17.75 -1.88
C PHE A 238 -3.21 16.98 -2.40
N MET A 239 -3.28 15.65 -2.43
CA MET A 239 -2.21 14.77 -2.90
C MET A 239 -1.95 14.89 -4.41
N GLU A 240 -2.97 15.25 -5.20
CA GLU A 240 -2.84 15.55 -6.63
C GLU A 240 -2.33 16.97 -6.91
N GLY A 241 -1.98 17.75 -5.88
CA GLY A 241 -1.54 19.14 -6.02
C GLY A 241 -2.60 20.07 -6.58
N LYS A 242 -3.88 19.67 -6.54
CA LYS A 242 -4.99 20.47 -7.04
C LYS A 242 -5.32 21.58 -6.05
N GLU A 243 -5.69 22.74 -6.58
CA GLU A 243 -6.14 23.83 -5.74
C GLU A 243 -7.35 23.39 -4.89
N LEU A 244 -7.21 23.63 -3.59
CA LEU A 244 -8.28 23.54 -2.61
C LEU A 244 -8.77 24.96 -2.34
N THR A 245 -10.09 25.13 -2.27
CA THR A 245 -10.69 26.42 -1.94
C THR A 245 -10.09 26.90 -0.62
N ARG A 246 -9.49 28.09 -0.61
CA ARG A 246 -8.90 28.64 0.60
C ARG A 246 -9.98 28.78 1.66
N PRO A 247 -9.71 28.40 2.92
CA PRO A 247 -10.65 28.65 3.99
C PRO A 247 -11.00 30.15 4.03
N PRO A 248 -12.26 30.53 4.36
CA PRO A 248 -12.67 31.94 4.51
C PRO A 248 -12.06 32.64 5.73
N TYR A 249 -11.11 32.01 6.44
CA TYR A 249 -10.46 32.63 7.60
C TYR A 249 -9.49 33.73 7.13
N PRO A 250 -9.50 34.91 7.78
CA PRO A 250 -8.62 36.00 7.42
C PRO A 250 -7.14 35.61 7.56
N PRO A 251 -6.25 36.18 6.73
CA PRO A 251 -4.81 35.92 6.78
C PRO A 251 -4.25 36.44 8.11
N GLY A 252 -4.22 35.58 9.13
CA GLY A 252 -3.80 35.98 10.47
C GLY A 252 -3.65 34.83 11.48
N LEU A 253 -4.27 33.67 11.24
CA LEU A 253 -3.96 32.44 12.00
C LEU A 253 -2.73 31.76 11.36
N HIS A 254 -1.58 32.39 11.57
CA HIS A 254 -0.29 31.92 11.11
C HIS A 254 0.01 30.48 11.55
N GLN A 255 0.26 29.60 10.57
CA GLN A 255 1.62 29.12 10.22
C GLN A 255 2.59 28.70 11.35
N SER A 256 2.11 28.32 12.53
CA SER A 256 2.98 27.99 13.68
C SER A 256 3.03 26.50 14.07
N GLN A 257 2.40 25.60 13.31
CA GLN A 257 2.43 24.15 13.64
C GLN A 257 2.84 23.19 12.53
N TYR A 258 3.21 23.68 11.35
CA TYR A 258 3.96 22.87 10.38
C TYR A 258 5.46 23.19 10.52
N ARG A 259 6.06 22.80 11.65
CA ARG A 259 7.50 22.57 11.67
C ARG A 259 7.77 21.28 10.90
N GLN A 260 8.56 21.42 9.86
CA GLN A 260 9.33 20.33 9.29
C GLN A 260 10.25 19.75 10.37
N ASP A 261 9.80 18.70 11.07
CA ASP A 261 10.74 17.81 11.76
C ASP A 261 11.18 16.73 10.77
N GLY A 262 11.84 17.22 9.72
CA GLY A 262 12.72 16.50 8.83
C GLY A 262 14.10 17.15 8.92
N GLN A 263 14.72 17.10 10.10
CA GLN A 263 16.14 17.41 10.24
C GLN A 263 16.87 16.21 10.81
N CYS A 264 17.88 15.82 10.05
CA CYS A 264 18.87 14.80 10.37
C CYS A 264 19.49 15.05 11.75
N LEU A 265 19.79 13.96 12.43
CA LEU A 265 20.66 13.94 13.60
C LEU A 265 22.00 14.62 13.27
N PRO A 266 22.56 15.44 14.18
CA PRO A 266 23.89 15.97 14.00
C PRO A 266 24.92 14.83 14.11
N SER A 267 25.81 14.80 13.13
CA SER A 267 27.08 14.07 13.17
C SER A 267 27.83 14.41 14.45
N VAL A 268 28.00 13.42 15.33
CA VAL A 268 28.95 13.49 16.45
C VAL A 268 30.26 12.91 15.95
N GLY A 269 31.18 13.80 15.60
CA GLY A 269 32.60 13.49 15.47
C GLY A 269 33.25 13.53 16.86
N GLY A 270 33.96 12.45 17.17
CA GLY A 270 35.02 12.36 18.17
C GLY A 270 36.14 11.53 17.55
#